data_AF-A0A1V5NB28-F1
#
_entry.id   AF-A0A1V5NB28-F1
#
_cell.length_a   1.000
_cell.length_b   1.000
_cell.length_c   1.000
_cell.angle_alpha   90.00
_cell.angle_beta   90.00
_cell.angle_gamma   90.00
#
_symmetry.space_group_name_H-M   'P 1'
#
loop_
_entity.id
_entity.type
_entity.pdbx_description
1 polymer ?
#
loop_
_entity_poly.entity_id
_entity_poly.type
_entity_poly.pdbx_seq_one_letter_code
_entity_poly.pdbx_strand_id
1 'polypeptide(L)' 'MELYGDTMMYKTDTYDAKLHIAERRGLCPVCGRNMVQADRVKEGNHIFIWYKCADGRCSGQRLQRQTSSK' A
#
# COMPACT_ATOMS: atom_id res chain seq x y z
N MET A 1 -29.13 2.53 -3.54
CA MET A 1 -28.08 3.48 -3.93
C MET A 1 -27.91 4.35 -2.71
N GLU A 2 -26.89 4.11 -1.89
CA GLU A 2 -26.73 4.85 -0.63
C GLU A 2 -25.34 5.47 -0.59
N LEU A 3 -25.33 6.78 -0.34
CA LEU A 3 -24.16 7.62 -0.23
C LEU A 3 -23.76 7.70 1.23
N TYR A 4 -22.55 7.27 1.55
CA TYR A 4 -21.87 7.64 2.78
C TYR A 4 -20.48 8.17 2.42
N GLY A 5 -20.27 9.48 2.62
CA GLY A 5 -18.97 10.13 2.68
C GLY A 5 -18.06 9.93 1.46
N ASP A 6 -18.24 10.76 0.44
CA ASP A 6 -17.24 11.16 -0.59
C ASP A 6 -16.42 10.07 -1.29
N THR A 7 -16.82 8.80 -1.22
CA THR A 7 -16.10 7.70 -1.84
C THR A 7 -17.04 6.85 -2.67
N MET A 8 -16.88 6.95 -4.00
CA MET A 8 -17.61 6.14 -4.97
C MET A 8 -17.18 4.67 -4.83
N MET A 9 -17.87 3.89 -4.00
CA MET A 9 -17.67 2.44 -3.94
C MET A 9 -18.44 1.77 -5.08
N TYR A 10 -17.82 1.69 -6.26
CA TYR A 10 -18.27 0.79 -7.32
C TYR A 10 -18.11 -0.64 -6.83
N LYS A 11 -19.16 -1.47 -6.99
CA LYS A 11 -19.12 -2.92 -6.71
C LYS A 11 -17.96 -3.54 -7.48
N THR A 12 -16.81 -3.64 -6.85
CA THR A 12 -15.58 -4.22 -7.39
C THR A 12 -15.13 -5.25 -6.38
N ASP A 13 -14.66 -6.38 -6.91
CA ASP A 13 -14.50 -7.63 -6.19
C ASP A 13 -13.80 -7.44 -4.84
N THR A 14 -14.29 -8.15 -3.81
CA THR A 14 -13.83 -8.13 -2.40
C THR A 14 -12.30 -8.15 -2.15
N TYR A 15 -11.49 -8.36 -3.19
CA TYR A 15 -10.04 -8.26 -3.22
C TYR A 15 -9.50 -6.83 -3.05
N ASP A 16 -10.12 -5.80 -3.64
CA ASP A 16 -9.62 -4.42 -3.59
C ASP A 16 -9.64 -3.84 -2.16
N ALA A 17 -10.72 -4.12 -1.43
CA ALA A 17 -10.87 -3.70 -0.02
C ALA A 17 -9.79 -4.31 0.89
N LYS A 18 -9.40 -5.57 0.66
CA LYS A 18 -8.36 -6.25 1.45
C LYS A 18 -6.99 -5.64 1.19
N LEU A 19 -6.69 -5.28 -0.06
CA LEU A 19 -5.46 -4.60 -0.43
C LEU A 19 -5.38 -3.22 0.23
N HIS A 20 -6.45 -2.42 0.15
CA HIS A 20 -6.52 -1.11 0.81
C HIS A 20 -6.30 -1.18 2.34
N ILE A 21 -6.78 -2.25 2.99
CA ILE A 21 -6.53 -2.46 4.43
C ILE A 21 -5.07 -2.87 4.68
N ALA A 22 -4.51 -3.76 3.85
CA ALA A 22 -3.12 -4.17 3.97
C ALA A 22 -2.16 -2.98 3.79
N GLU A 23 -2.40 -2.12 2.78
CA GLU A 23 -1.61 -0.93 2.55
C GLU A 23 -1.67 0.06 3.71
N ARG A 24 -2.88 0.36 4.22
CA ARG A 24 -3.05 1.23 5.39
C ARG A 24 -2.39 0.68 6.65
N ARG A 25 -2.29 -0.64 6.79
CA ARG A 25 -1.67 -1.30 7.94
C ARG A 25 -0.18 -1.64 7.74
N GLY A 26 0.40 -1.33 6.58
CA GLY A 26 1.79 -1.68 6.26
C GLY A 26 2.04 -3.19 6.13
N LEU A 27 1.02 -3.95 5.75
CA LEU A 27 1.06 -5.41 5.60
C LEU A 27 1.30 -5.82 4.15
N CYS A 28 1.89 -7.00 3.99
CA CYS A 28 2.13 -7.64 2.72
C CYS A 28 0.78 -8.02 2.08
N PRO A 29 0.49 -7.59 0.85
CA PRO A 29 -0.78 -7.91 0.19
C PRO A 29 -0.92 -9.40 -0.15
N VAL A 30 0.18 -10.16 -0.13
CA VAL A 30 0.21 -11.59 -0.48
C VAL A 30 -0.01 -12.47 0.74
N CYS A 31 0.73 -12.24 1.83
CA CYS A 31 0.72 -13.12 3.01
C CYS A 31 0.24 -12.46 4.30
N GLY A 32 -0.08 -11.16 4.28
CA GLY A 32 -0.57 -10.41 5.43
C GLY A 32 0.46 -10.10 6.52
N ARG A 33 1.72 -10.52 6.38
CA ARG A 33 2.81 -10.19 7.33
C ARG A 33 3.30 -8.75 7.16
N ASN A 34 4.03 -8.23 8.14
CA ASN A 34 4.63 -6.90 8.06
C ASN A 34 5.59 -6.77 6.87
N MET A 35 5.61 -5.59 6.26
CA MET A 35 6.60 -5.23 5.27
C MET A 35 7.69 -4.35 5.90
N VAL A 36 8.91 -4.47 5.37
CA VAL A 36 10.06 -3.65 5.75
C VAL A 36 10.47 -2.78 4.56
N GLN A 37 10.90 -1.56 4.83
CA GLN A 37 11.45 -0.68 3.80
C GLN A 37 12.73 -1.31 3.24
N ALA A 38 12.78 -1.50 1.93
CA ALA A 38 13.94 -1.99 1.20
C ALA A 38 14.74 -0.85 0.59
N ASP A 39 14.06 0.18 0.07
CA ASP A 39 14.70 1.32 -0.59
C ASP A 39 13.86 2.59 -0.46
N ARG A 40 14.49 3.76 -0.63
CA ARG A 40 13.84 5.07 -0.67
C ARG A 40 14.56 6.02 -1.60
N VAL A 41 13.83 6.50 -2.59
CA VAL A 41 14.32 7.45 -3.59
C VAL A 41 13.52 8.75 -3.50
N LYS A 42 14.20 9.89 -3.58
CA LYS A 42 13.58 11.21 -3.68
C LYS A 42 13.75 11.75 -5.08
N GLU A 43 12.64 12.14 -5.71
CA GLU A 43 12.62 12.77 -7.03
C GLU A 43 11.80 14.07 -6.95
N GLY A 44 12.49 15.20 -6.99
CA GLY A 44 11.90 16.51 -6.75
C GLY A 44 11.18 16.59 -5.40
N ASN A 45 9.86 16.84 -5.43
CA ASN A 45 9.00 16.90 -4.24
C ASN A 45 8.33 15.56 -3.93
N HIS A 46 8.75 14.45 -4.54
CA HIS A 46 8.20 13.13 -4.30
C HIS A 46 9.22 12.22 -3.63
N ILE A 47 8.73 11.38 -2.73
CA ILE A 47 9.50 10.34 -2.07
C ILE A 47 8.85 9.01 -2.42
N PHE A 48 9.60 8.14 -3.07
CA PHE A 48 9.21 6.78 -3.39
C PHE A 48 9.86 5.84 -2.38
N ILE A 49 9.07 5.03 -1.69
CA ILE A 49 9.56 4.08 -0.69
C ILE A 49 9.17 2.68 -1.16
N TRP A 50 10.18 1.84 -1.40
CA TRP A 50 9.99 0.44 -1.75
C TRP A 50 9.95 -0.41 -0.49
N TYR A 51 8.93 -1.24 -0.35
CA TYR A 51 8.78 -2.19 0.75
C TYR A 51 8.84 -3.62 0.22
N LYS A 52 9.49 -4.50 0.98
CA LYS A 52 9.50 -5.95 0.77
C LYS A 52 8.88 -6.67 1.96
N CYS A 53 8.29 -7.84 1.72
CA CYS A 53 7.80 -8.67 2.81
C CYS A 53 8.95 -9.01 3.78
N ALA A 54 8.68 -8.97 5.09
CA ALA A 54 9.65 -9.38 6.09
C ALA A 54 9.92 -10.90 6.06
N ASP A 55 9.00 -11.68 5.49
CA ASP A 55 9.16 -13.12 5.33
C ASP A 55 10.03 -13.42 4.10
N GLY A 56 11.23 -13.97 4.34
CA GLY A 56 12.18 -14.34 3.29
C GLY A 56 11.68 -15.43 2.32
N ARG A 57 10.54 -16.07 2.61
CA ARG A 57 9.88 -17.02 1.71
C ARG A 57 8.75 -16.39 0.90
N CYS A 58 8.45 -15.11 1.11
CA CYS A 58 7.42 -14.37 0.40
C CYS A 58 8.05 -13.28 -0.48
N SER A 59 7.73 -13.29 -1.77
CA SER A 59 8.21 -12.31 -2.76
C SER A 59 7.36 -11.03 -2.85
N GLY A 60 6.42 -10.85 -1.91
CA GLY A 60 5.51 -9.71 -1.90
C GLY A 60 6.24 -8.37 -1.73
N GLN A 61 5.86 -7.40 -2.55
CA GLN A 61 6.48 -6.06 -2.63
C GLN A 61 5.41 -4.98 -2.78
N ARG A 62 5.75 -3.75 -2.38
CA ARG A 62 4.85 -2.58 -2.45
C ARG A 62 5.64 -1.30 -2.63
N LEU A 63 5.19 -0.43 -3.54
CA LEU A 63 5.74 0.91 -3.72
C LEU A 63 4.79 1.95 -3.14
N GLN A 64 5.30 2.83 -2.29
CA GLN A 64 4.54 3.95 -1.73
C GLN A 64 5.11 5.27 -2.22
N ARG A 65 4.25 6.15 -2.73
CA ARG A 65 4.59 7.54 -3.03
C ARG A 65 4.13 8.44 -1.89
N GLN A 66 5.01 9.33 -1.45
CA GLN A 66 4.73 10.40 -0.50
C GLN A 66 5.09 11.74 -1.14
N THR A 67 4.41 12.80 -0.76
CA THR A 67 4.83 14.16 -1.05
C THR A 67 5.83 14.59 0.03
N SER A 68 6.99 15.11 -0.39
CA SER A 68 7.89 15.84 0.48
C SER A 68 7.23 17.18 0.74
N SER A 69 6.46 17.30 1.82
CA SER A 69 6.00 18.62 2.29
C SER A 69 7.24 19.49 2.51
N LYS A 70 7.25 20.64 1.85
CA LYS A 70 8.33 21.61 1.87
C LYS A 70 8.21 22.53 3.08
#